data_AF-A0A7R9FF79-F1
#
_entry.id   AF-A0A7R9FF79-F1
#
_cell.length_a   1.000
_cell.length_b   1.000
_cell.length_c   1.000
_cell.angle_alpha   90.00
_cell.angle_beta   90.00
_cell.angle_gamma   90.00
#
_symmetry.space_group_name_H-M   'P 1'
#
loop_
_entity.id
_entity.type
_entity.pdbx_description
1 polymer ?
#
loop_
_entity_poly.entity_id
_entity_poly.type
_entity_poly.pdbx_seq_one_letter_code
_entity_poly.pdbx_strand_id
1 'polypeptide(L)'
;MLGLVAQTRASFQLVRDVGYYKYHTNKVTWQEAQDTCRREDSNLVLVNTPQEMAAIGEIMHQHGVRYIYSGFHDLFLHGQYVTVFGDLLSKCCLEEWEEGALSPSPSYNCGSVSKEHKLAVQDCSKKLPFICENPLWFDYEYFPGVGYYKLFTSGENWVGAHKRCTLDGAHLAVINSETEAEVFRQLLARFPTLNNTDHDHRALVGFHAIYDTTSPDDCKKFYTVHDIPTGYPYQERHSMEQSLLWDLEERVQTSVWLLRSLVQPQQWWPRDYLETLKKNGVNTNYVRISKTSATGMAQITVADSGENQIVIAAGANHELSPSDVNAAADAIHAADVLIFQFETPIETTLHTLKLKRKGMIVRDNVQTVECAGQAVVKLLDMGCNKVILTLGHQGAVFATQEDRTPIHVYSPKMKAVDTTGAGDMFIGALGYYLAYHPLLPLKEVVRRSCEVASISVLRLGTQSSFPSREELPASLFQ
;
A
#
# COMPACT_ATOMS: atom_id res chain seq x y z
N MET A 1 11.45 39.67 -18.67
CA MET A 1 12.55 38.69 -18.83
C MET A 1 13.11 38.39 -17.45
N LEU A 2 12.54 37.40 -16.76
CA LEU A 2 13.11 36.84 -15.54
C LEU A 2 13.27 35.35 -15.84
N GLY A 3 14.47 34.99 -16.29
CA GLY A 3 14.84 33.61 -16.53
C GLY A 3 14.94 32.90 -15.19
N LEU A 4 14.08 31.91 -14.97
CA LEU A 4 14.29 30.88 -13.96
C LEU A 4 15.51 30.08 -14.39
N VAL A 5 16.65 30.41 -13.80
CA VAL A 5 17.86 29.60 -13.82
C VAL A 5 17.50 28.27 -13.13
N ALA A 6 17.56 27.17 -13.86
CA ALA A 6 17.54 25.84 -13.29
C ALA A 6 18.67 25.76 -12.24
N GLN A 7 18.31 25.61 -10.96
CA GLN A 7 19.28 25.35 -9.90
C GLN A 7 19.98 24.03 -10.22
N THR A 8 21.26 24.12 -10.58
CA THR A 8 22.16 22.97 -10.54
C THR A 8 22.20 22.42 -9.11
N ARG A 9 22.10 21.09 -8.96
CA ARG A 9 22.21 20.31 -7.71
C ARG A 9 23.63 20.40 -7.10
N ALA A 10 24.09 21.61 -6.77
CA ALA A 10 25.49 22.02 -6.56
C ALA A 10 26.22 21.46 -5.31
N SER A 11 25.73 20.40 -4.65
CA SER A 11 26.32 19.92 -3.38
C SER A 11 26.75 18.45 -3.36
N PHE A 12 26.44 17.66 -4.40
CA PHE A 12 26.93 16.28 -4.51
C PHE A 12 28.23 16.24 -5.32
N GLN A 13 29.24 15.55 -4.79
CA GLN A 13 30.51 15.28 -5.44
C GLN A 13 30.41 13.99 -6.25
N LEU A 14 30.74 14.06 -7.53
CA LEU A 14 30.92 12.87 -8.37
C LEU A 14 32.24 12.18 -8.01
N VAL A 15 32.17 10.92 -7.61
CA VAL A 15 33.29 9.99 -7.62
C VAL A 15 33.21 9.22 -8.94
N ARG A 16 34.16 9.49 -9.83
CA ARG A 16 34.20 8.91 -11.17
C ARG A 16 34.15 7.38 -11.10
N ASP A 17 33.35 6.78 -11.98
CA ASP A 17 33.22 5.32 -12.08
C ASP A 17 32.57 4.64 -10.84
N VAL A 18 32.00 5.43 -9.91
CA VAL A 18 31.34 4.94 -8.69
C VAL A 18 29.95 5.56 -8.48
N GLY A 19 29.85 6.88 -8.27
CA GLY A 19 28.56 7.51 -7.95
C GLY A 19 28.66 8.94 -7.42
N TYR A 20 27.51 9.52 -7.06
CA TYR A 20 27.42 10.86 -6.49
C TYR A 20 27.20 10.81 -4.99
N TYR A 21 28.04 11.52 -4.24
CA TYR A 21 28.04 11.50 -2.77
C TYR A 21 28.01 12.91 -2.19
N LYS A 22 27.31 13.06 -1.08
CA LYS A 22 27.29 14.30 -0.30
C LYS A 22 27.53 14.00 1.16
N TYR A 23 28.63 14.52 1.69
CA TYR A 23 28.97 14.43 3.10
C TYR A 23 28.25 15.51 3.91
N HIS A 24 27.66 15.12 5.03
CA HIS A 24 26.99 16.00 5.98
C HIS A 24 27.78 16.07 7.29
N THR A 25 28.27 17.27 7.63
CA THR A 25 29.06 17.53 8.85
C THR A 25 28.22 17.52 10.13
N ASN A 26 26.93 17.87 10.01
CA ASN A 26 26.02 17.93 11.15
C ASN A 26 25.76 16.53 11.70
N LYS A 27 26.11 16.33 12.97
CA LYS A 27 25.88 15.06 13.64
C LYS A 27 24.41 14.95 14.05
N VAL A 28 23.74 13.92 13.56
CA VAL A 28 22.32 13.65 13.78
C VAL A 28 22.12 12.19 14.16
N THR A 29 20.94 11.83 14.64
CA THR A 29 20.57 10.42 14.88
C THR A 29 20.41 9.66 13.56
N TRP A 30 20.38 8.33 13.60
CA TRP A 30 20.28 7.52 12.38
C TRP A 30 19.01 7.85 11.57
N GLN A 31 17.86 8.01 12.25
CA GLN A 31 16.59 8.37 11.60
C GLN A 31 16.65 9.75 10.95
N GLU A 32 17.20 10.75 11.66
CA GLU A 32 17.37 12.11 11.12
C GLU A 32 18.32 12.14 9.91
N ALA A 33 19.35 11.28 9.87
CA ALA A 33 20.24 11.15 8.71
C ALA A 33 19.48 10.61 7.48
N GLN A 34 18.69 9.55 7.67
CA GLN A 34 17.83 8.97 6.63
C GLN A 34 16.83 10.00 6.09
N ASP A 35 16.14 10.71 6.99
CA ASP A 35 15.16 11.75 6.63
C ASP A 35 15.81 12.95 5.92
N THR A 36 17.08 13.24 6.23
CA THR A 36 17.83 14.28 5.55
C THR A 36 18.18 13.86 4.12
N CYS A 37 18.71 12.66 3.91
CA CYS A 37 18.99 12.18 2.56
C CYS A 37 17.73 12.07 1.70
N ARG A 38 16.61 11.59 2.27
CA ARG A 38 15.31 11.52 1.57
C ARG A 38 14.80 12.89 1.13
N ARG A 39 14.92 13.93 1.98
CA ARG A 39 14.57 15.30 1.61
C ARG A 39 15.46 15.91 0.51
N GLU A 40 16.62 15.30 0.28
CA GLU A 40 17.56 15.67 -0.78
C GLU A 40 17.43 14.76 -2.03
N ASP A 41 16.33 14.01 -2.15
CA ASP A 41 16.07 13.05 -3.24
C ASP A 41 17.25 12.06 -3.43
N SER A 42 17.76 11.55 -2.31
CA SER A 42 18.93 10.67 -2.23
C SER A 42 18.76 9.65 -1.09
N ASN A 43 19.69 8.71 -0.98
CA ASN A 43 19.64 7.66 0.04
C ASN A 43 20.78 7.79 1.04
N LEU A 44 20.56 7.34 2.27
CA LEU A 44 21.65 7.15 3.22
C LEU A 44 22.56 6.05 2.69
N VAL A 45 23.87 6.32 2.64
CA VAL A 45 24.83 5.49 1.91
C VAL A 45 24.77 4.01 2.27
N LEU A 46 24.71 3.15 1.26
CA LEU A 46 24.76 1.70 1.34
C LEU A 46 25.94 1.18 0.54
N VAL A 47 26.85 0.45 1.20
CA VAL A 47 28.06 -0.03 0.55
C VAL A 47 27.78 -1.36 -0.14
N ASN A 48 27.67 -1.35 -1.46
CA ASN A 48 27.37 -2.52 -2.29
C ASN A 48 28.64 -3.13 -2.90
N THR A 49 29.66 -2.30 -3.16
CA THR A 49 30.90 -2.75 -3.82
C THR A 49 32.18 -2.31 -3.07
N PRO A 50 33.30 -3.01 -3.27
CA PRO A 50 34.62 -2.57 -2.75
C PRO A 50 35.03 -1.17 -3.26
N GLN A 51 34.61 -0.79 -4.47
CA GLN A 51 34.88 0.52 -5.06
C GLN A 51 34.13 1.63 -4.32
N GLU A 52 32.86 1.40 -3.98
CA GLU A 52 32.08 2.32 -3.12
C GLU A 52 32.69 2.44 -1.73
N MET A 53 33.12 1.32 -1.13
CA MET A 53 33.79 1.33 0.17
C MET A 53 35.04 2.22 0.14
N ALA A 54 35.87 2.10 -0.90
CA ALA A 54 37.05 2.94 -1.08
C ALA A 54 36.70 4.42 -1.27
N ALA A 55 35.65 4.73 -2.06
CA ALA A 55 35.17 6.09 -2.28
C ALA A 55 34.69 6.75 -0.97
N ILE A 56 33.89 6.02 -0.19
CA ILE A 56 33.38 6.46 1.11
C ILE A 56 34.54 6.64 2.10
N GLY A 57 35.48 5.71 2.13
CA GLY A 57 36.68 5.76 2.96
C GLY A 57 37.51 7.02 2.69
N GLU A 58 37.69 7.39 1.42
CA GLU A 58 38.38 8.62 1.03
C GLU A 58 37.63 9.88 1.50
N ILE A 59 36.30 9.92 1.33
CA ILE A 59 35.47 11.03 1.85
C ILE A 59 35.60 11.14 3.38
N MET A 60 35.60 10.01 4.09
CA MET A 60 35.77 9.96 5.54
C MET A 60 37.17 10.42 5.98
N HIS A 61 38.21 10.02 5.23
CA HIS A 61 39.60 10.41 5.48
C HIS A 61 39.79 11.93 5.33
N GLN A 62 39.26 12.51 4.25
CA GLN A 62 39.32 13.95 3.98
C GLN A 62 38.67 14.79 5.09
N HIS A 63 37.63 14.26 5.73
CA HIS A 63 36.92 14.93 6.82
C HIS A 63 37.36 14.50 8.23
N GLY A 64 38.36 13.60 8.34
CA GLY A 64 38.91 13.14 9.61
C GLY A 64 37.90 12.45 10.53
N VAL A 65 36.92 11.73 9.97
CA VAL A 65 35.86 11.08 10.76
C VAL A 65 36.09 9.58 10.95
N ARG A 66 35.73 9.08 12.15
CA ARG A 66 35.90 7.67 12.50
C ARG A 66 34.72 6.78 12.11
N TYR A 67 33.50 7.30 12.21
CA TYR A 67 32.27 6.59 11.87
C TYR A 67 31.32 7.53 11.16
N ILE A 68 30.63 7.01 10.15
CA ILE A 68 29.46 7.65 9.53
C ILE A 68 28.29 6.68 9.55
N TYR A 69 27.06 7.19 9.56
CA TYR A 69 25.90 6.32 9.39
C TYR A 69 25.81 5.73 7.98
N SER A 70 25.32 4.50 7.91
CA SER A 70 25.00 3.76 6.69
C SER A 70 23.57 3.27 6.74
N GLY A 71 22.96 3.07 5.58
CA GLY A 71 21.54 2.78 5.40
C GLY A 71 21.12 1.36 5.76
N PHE A 72 21.54 0.79 6.90
CA PHE A 72 21.04 -0.50 7.38
C PHE A 72 20.79 -0.50 8.89
N HIS A 73 19.94 -1.41 9.37
CA HIS A 73 19.61 -1.57 10.79
C HIS A 73 18.99 -2.97 11.09
N ASP A 74 18.88 -3.37 12.36
CA ASP A 74 18.19 -4.60 12.80
C ASP A 74 17.01 -4.31 13.78
N LEU A 75 16.50 -3.08 13.77
CA LEU A 75 15.38 -2.61 14.64
C LEU A 75 14.14 -3.51 14.67
N PHE A 76 13.88 -4.31 13.62
CA PHE A 76 12.72 -5.20 13.56
C PHE A 76 12.94 -6.55 14.23
N LEU A 77 14.14 -7.12 14.06
CA LEU A 77 14.54 -8.39 14.63
C LEU A 77 16.04 -8.36 14.88
N HIS A 78 16.43 -8.38 16.16
CA HIS A 78 17.82 -8.29 16.55
C HIS A 78 18.68 -9.38 15.88
N GLY A 79 19.81 -8.97 15.30
CA GLY A 79 20.71 -9.84 14.54
C GLY A 79 20.29 -10.07 13.08
N GLN A 80 19.15 -9.54 12.63
CA GLN A 80 18.73 -9.56 11.22
C GLN A 80 18.77 -8.16 10.62
N TYR A 81 19.89 -7.83 9.97
CA TYR A 81 20.09 -6.53 9.35
C TYR A 81 19.35 -6.39 8.02
N VAL A 82 18.58 -5.32 7.92
CA VAL A 82 17.88 -4.89 6.70
C VAL A 82 18.37 -3.51 6.28
N THR A 83 18.34 -3.24 4.99
CA THR A 83 18.68 -1.92 4.43
C THR A 83 17.51 -0.94 4.58
N VAL A 84 17.76 0.35 4.31
CA VAL A 84 16.72 1.39 4.22
C VAL A 84 15.71 1.15 3.09
N PHE A 85 15.93 0.14 2.24
CA PHE A 85 15.01 -0.34 1.20
C PHE A 85 14.22 -1.59 1.63
N GLY A 86 14.52 -2.15 2.80
CA GLY A 86 13.85 -3.34 3.33
C GLY A 86 14.47 -4.67 2.90
N ASP A 87 15.56 -4.66 2.12
CA ASP A 87 16.28 -5.87 1.73
C ASP A 87 17.18 -6.38 2.85
N LEU A 88 17.38 -7.69 2.92
CA LEU A 88 18.40 -8.26 3.81
C LEU A 88 19.79 -7.80 3.39
N LEU A 89 20.58 -7.29 4.34
CA LEU A 89 21.94 -6.82 4.10
C LEU A 89 22.78 -7.90 3.40
N SER A 90 22.58 -9.17 3.78
CA SER A 90 23.27 -10.35 3.26
C SER A 90 22.97 -10.71 1.82
N LYS A 91 22.02 -10.02 1.19
CA LYS A 91 21.65 -10.25 -0.21
C LYS A 91 22.14 -9.17 -1.16
N CYS A 92 22.37 -7.95 -0.69
CA CYS A 92 22.62 -6.80 -1.54
C CYS A 92 24.04 -6.24 -1.44
N CYS A 93 24.69 -6.43 -0.29
CA CYS A 93 25.65 -5.45 0.18
C CYS A 93 26.96 -6.10 0.65
N LEU A 94 28.03 -5.32 0.69
CA LEU A 94 29.36 -5.80 1.06
C LEU A 94 29.46 -5.97 2.60
N GLU A 95 29.42 -7.21 3.08
CA GLU A 95 29.44 -7.53 4.51
C GLU A 95 30.86 -7.76 5.08
N GLU A 96 31.67 -6.71 5.12
CA GLU A 96 32.96 -6.74 5.82
C GLU A 96 32.87 -6.05 7.18
N TRP A 97 32.69 -6.84 8.25
CA TRP A 97 32.46 -6.32 9.60
C TRP A 97 33.74 -5.99 10.39
N GLU A 98 33.72 -4.92 11.19
CA GLU A 98 34.76 -4.59 12.17
C GLU A 98 34.81 -5.69 13.27
N GLU A 99 36.00 -6.00 13.78
CA GLU A 99 36.15 -7.05 14.79
C GLU A 99 35.42 -6.63 16.09
N GLY A 100 34.50 -7.46 16.57
CA GLY A 100 33.65 -7.12 17.71
C GLY A 100 32.56 -6.08 17.42
N ALA A 101 32.30 -5.77 16.13
CA ALA A 101 31.25 -4.83 15.72
C ALA A 101 29.86 -5.24 16.22
N LEU A 102 29.57 -6.55 16.21
CA LEU A 102 28.27 -7.09 16.59
C LEU A 102 28.14 -7.10 18.12
N SER A 103 27.42 -6.11 18.63
CA SER A 103 27.18 -5.97 20.07
C SER A 103 26.00 -6.84 20.49
N PRO A 104 26.08 -7.57 21.62
CA PRO A 104 24.92 -8.24 22.22
C PRO A 104 23.94 -7.25 22.90
N SER A 105 24.23 -5.95 22.87
CA SER A 105 23.37 -4.93 23.47
C SER A 105 22.16 -4.62 22.58
N PRO A 106 20.93 -4.66 23.12
CA PRO A 106 19.71 -4.39 22.36
C PRO A 106 19.54 -2.92 21.90
N SER A 107 20.47 -2.03 22.27
CA SER A 107 20.46 -0.63 21.81
C SER A 107 21.29 -0.37 20.55
N TYR A 108 22.14 -1.31 20.13
CA TYR A 108 23.08 -1.15 19.03
C TYR A 108 22.53 -1.69 17.71
N ASN A 109 21.54 -0.98 17.17
CA ASN A 109 20.74 -1.50 16.07
C ASN A 109 20.97 -0.81 14.73
N CYS A 110 21.73 0.29 14.70
CA CYS A 110 21.85 1.15 13.52
C CYS A 110 23.23 1.05 12.86
N GLY A 111 23.25 0.86 11.55
CA GLY A 111 24.43 0.59 10.75
C GLY A 111 25.32 1.80 10.50
N SER A 112 26.62 1.55 10.42
CA SER A 112 27.66 2.56 10.21
C SER A 112 28.84 1.97 9.44
N VAL A 113 29.63 2.85 8.82
CA VAL A 113 30.94 2.52 8.24
C VAL A 113 32.03 3.12 9.13
N SER A 114 33.06 2.34 9.42
CA SER A 114 34.24 2.73 10.20
C SER A 114 35.36 3.27 9.30
N LYS A 115 36.31 4.03 9.88
CA LYS A 115 37.52 4.49 9.18
C LYS A 115 38.42 3.34 8.71
N GLU A 116 38.25 2.14 9.27
CA GLU A 116 38.90 0.90 8.86
C GLU A 116 38.25 0.26 7.61
N HIS A 117 37.29 0.96 6.98
CA HIS A 117 36.55 0.52 5.78
C HIS A 117 35.72 -0.74 6.03
N LYS A 118 35.13 -0.83 7.22
CA LYS A 118 34.33 -1.96 7.67
C LYS A 118 32.99 -1.52 8.25
N LEU A 119 31.99 -2.38 8.12
CA LEU A 119 30.67 -2.23 8.72
C LEU A 119 30.75 -2.35 10.25
N ALA A 120 29.97 -1.51 10.93
CA ALA A 120 29.80 -1.54 12.37
C ALA A 120 28.38 -1.14 12.76
N VAL A 121 27.93 -1.51 13.96
CA VAL A 121 26.67 -1.01 14.52
C VAL A 121 26.90 0.03 15.61
N GLN A 122 25.94 0.94 15.75
CA GLN A 122 25.95 2.04 16.70
C GLN A 122 24.60 2.09 17.41
N ASP A 123 24.62 2.73 18.59
CA ASP A 123 23.38 3.17 19.22
C ASP A 123 22.66 4.18 18.31
N CYS A 124 21.39 3.90 17.99
CA CYS A 124 20.59 4.71 17.07
C CYS A 124 20.35 6.14 17.57
N SER A 125 20.44 6.37 18.89
CA SER A 125 20.29 7.69 19.51
C SER A 125 21.58 8.52 19.48
N LYS A 126 22.72 7.90 19.16
CA LYS A 126 24.01 8.59 19.06
C LYS A 126 23.99 9.55 17.87
N LYS A 127 24.62 10.71 18.01
CA LYS A 127 24.72 11.66 16.91
C LYS A 127 26.01 11.43 16.13
N LEU A 128 25.89 11.07 14.85
CA LEU A 128 27.01 10.81 13.93
C LEU A 128 26.88 11.62 12.64
N PRO A 129 27.99 11.92 11.95
CA PRO A 129 27.94 12.42 10.58
C PRO A 129 27.47 11.32 9.63
N PHE A 130 27.07 11.69 8.42
CA PHE A 130 26.50 10.77 7.44
C PHE A 130 26.80 11.21 6.00
N ILE A 131 26.65 10.27 5.07
CA ILE A 131 26.78 10.53 3.63
C ILE A 131 25.47 10.15 2.95
N CYS A 132 24.99 11.02 2.07
CA CYS A 132 23.93 10.70 1.15
C CYS A 132 24.51 10.29 -0.20
N GLU A 133 23.95 9.25 -0.83
CA GLU A 133 24.34 8.77 -2.15
C GLU A 133 23.19 8.91 -3.15
N ASN A 134 23.54 9.17 -4.41
CA ASN A 134 22.59 9.21 -5.51
C ASN A 134 23.03 8.24 -6.63
N PRO A 135 22.41 7.04 -6.73
CA PRO A 135 22.80 6.01 -7.70
C PRO A 135 22.31 6.26 -9.13
N LEU A 136 21.48 7.28 -9.39
CA LEU A 136 20.69 7.43 -10.62
C LEU A 136 21.46 7.84 -11.89
N TRP A 137 22.79 7.91 -11.86
CA TRP A 137 23.56 8.66 -12.89
C TRP A 137 24.66 7.87 -13.61
N PHE A 138 24.83 6.57 -13.33
CA PHE A 138 25.99 5.82 -13.82
C PHE A 138 25.89 5.35 -15.29
N ASP A 139 24.68 5.02 -15.75
CA ASP A 139 24.46 4.39 -17.07
C ASP A 139 23.85 5.34 -18.13
N TYR A 140 23.71 6.63 -17.82
CA TYR A 140 23.08 7.61 -18.70
C TYR A 140 24.13 8.44 -19.45
N GLU A 141 24.02 8.52 -20.78
CA GLU A 141 24.89 9.33 -21.63
C GLU A 141 24.46 10.80 -21.60
N TYR A 142 25.40 11.71 -21.38
CA TYR A 142 25.15 13.14 -21.36
C TYR A 142 25.25 13.77 -22.76
N PHE A 143 24.20 14.45 -23.19
CA PHE A 143 24.14 15.23 -24.42
C PHE A 143 24.14 16.73 -24.07
N PRO A 144 25.22 17.48 -24.37
CA PRO A 144 25.35 18.88 -24.00
C PRO A 144 24.19 19.75 -24.50
N GLY A 145 23.56 20.48 -23.58
CA GLY A 145 22.44 21.38 -23.89
C GLY A 145 21.09 20.69 -24.09
N VAL A 146 21.02 19.37 -23.95
CA VAL A 146 19.77 18.58 -24.04
C VAL A 146 19.48 17.88 -22.72
N GLY A 147 20.37 16.99 -22.26
CA GLY A 147 20.14 16.21 -21.03
C GLY A 147 20.85 14.86 -21.03
N TYR A 148 20.42 13.98 -20.11
CA TYR A 148 20.96 12.63 -19.93
C TYR A 148 19.99 11.60 -20.49
N TYR A 149 20.47 10.66 -21.30
CA TYR A 149 19.63 9.66 -21.95
C TYR A 149 20.24 8.26 -21.87
N LYS A 150 19.38 7.24 -21.76
CA LYS A 150 19.74 5.83 -21.77
C LYS A 150 18.76 5.08 -22.68
N LEU A 151 19.29 4.29 -23.61
CA LEU A 151 18.48 3.41 -24.45
C LEU A 151 18.52 1.99 -23.89
N PHE A 152 17.36 1.45 -23.53
CA PHE A 152 17.24 0.04 -23.19
C PHE A 152 16.99 -0.80 -24.45
N THR A 153 17.79 -1.83 -24.66
CA THR A 153 17.73 -2.68 -25.86
C THR A 153 16.92 -3.96 -25.68
N SER A 154 16.54 -4.32 -24.44
CA SER A 154 15.58 -5.39 -24.17
C SER A 154 14.15 -4.90 -24.41
N GLY A 155 13.44 -5.57 -25.32
CA GLY A 155 12.04 -5.28 -25.64
C GLY A 155 11.14 -5.39 -24.41
N GLU A 156 10.31 -4.37 -24.20
CA GLU A 156 9.28 -4.28 -23.17
C GLU A 156 7.99 -3.74 -23.80
N ASN A 157 6.84 -3.96 -23.15
CA ASN A 157 5.65 -3.17 -23.48
C ASN A 157 5.76 -1.76 -22.88
N TRP A 158 4.89 -0.83 -23.29
CA TRP A 158 4.95 0.58 -22.84
C TRP A 158 4.93 0.72 -21.31
N VAL A 159 4.12 -0.08 -20.62
CA VAL A 159 4.02 -0.07 -19.15
C VAL A 159 5.32 -0.55 -18.50
N GLY A 160 5.92 -1.62 -19.02
CA GLY A 160 7.22 -2.13 -18.55
C GLY A 160 8.35 -1.13 -18.79
N ALA A 161 8.38 -0.49 -19.97
CA ALA A 161 9.36 0.54 -20.30
C ALA A 161 9.22 1.78 -19.40
N HIS A 162 8.00 2.25 -19.15
CA HIS A 162 7.72 3.35 -18.22
C HIS A 162 8.20 3.00 -16.81
N LYS A 163 7.80 1.83 -16.28
CA LYS A 163 8.21 1.37 -14.95
C LYS A 163 9.73 1.31 -14.82
N ARG A 164 10.43 0.79 -15.83
CA ARG A 164 11.89 0.70 -15.81
C ARG A 164 12.57 2.07 -15.81
N CYS A 165 12.11 3.02 -16.62
CA CYS A 165 12.62 4.38 -16.58
C CYS A 165 12.36 5.07 -15.22
N THR A 166 11.19 4.86 -14.61
CA THR A 166 10.86 5.40 -13.28
C THR A 166 11.71 4.78 -12.17
N LEU A 167 12.02 3.48 -12.25
CA LEU A 167 12.92 2.80 -11.32
C LEU A 167 14.35 3.34 -11.41
N ASP A 168 14.80 3.72 -12.60
CA ASP A 168 16.07 4.43 -12.83
C ASP A 168 15.96 5.94 -12.46
N GLY A 169 14.88 6.40 -11.82
CA GLY A 169 14.67 7.79 -11.40
C GLY A 169 14.54 8.79 -12.57
N ALA A 170 14.22 8.29 -13.75
CA ALA A 170 14.00 9.03 -14.98
C ALA A 170 12.54 8.89 -15.47
N HIS A 171 12.27 9.33 -16.69
CA HIS A 171 10.99 9.11 -17.37
C HIS A 171 11.24 8.64 -18.81
N LEU A 172 10.23 8.02 -19.44
CA LEU A 172 10.30 7.78 -20.88
C LEU A 172 10.46 9.13 -21.59
N ALA A 173 11.39 9.21 -22.52
CA ALA A 173 11.71 10.47 -23.15
C ALA A 173 10.55 11.02 -23.97
N VAL A 174 10.34 12.33 -23.87
CA VAL A 174 9.30 13.06 -24.60
C VAL A 174 10.01 13.97 -25.58
N ILE A 175 10.07 13.55 -26.85
CA ILE A 175 10.74 14.33 -27.89
C ILE A 175 9.95 15.62 -28.12
N ASN A 176 10.46 16.73 -27.58
CA ASN A 176 9.79 18.03 -27.60
C ASN A 176 10.54 19.10 -28.41
N SER A 177 11.69 18.74 -28.99
CA SER A 177 12.51 19.64 -29.80
C SER A 177 13.26 18.90 -30.92
N GLU A 178 13.66 19.63 -31.95
CA GLU A 178 14.48 19.08 -33.05
C GLU A 178 15.86 18.63 -32.56
N THR A 179 16.41 19.32 -31.57
CA THR A 179 17.69 18.98 -30.92
C THR A 179 17.59 17.65 -30.16
N GLU A 180 16.50 17.42 -29.42
CA GLU A 180 16.25 16.14 -28.74
C GLU A 180 15.96 15.01 -29.74
N ALA A 181 15.26 15.29 -30.84
CA ALA A 181 15.06 14.31 -31.92
C ALA A 181 16.40 13.83 -32.51
N GLU A 182 17.40 14.72 -32.61
CA GLU A 182 18.73 14.36 -33.09
C GLU A 182 19.49 13.46 -32.10
N VAL A 183 19.34 13.69 -30.79
CA VAL A 183 19.84 12.76 -29.75
C VAL A 183 19.28 11.35 -29.95
N PHE A 184 17.99 11.24 -30.25
CA PHE A 184 17.33 9.96 -30.50
C PHE A 184 17.84 9.26 -31.76
N ARG A 185 18.09 10.01 -32.84
CA ARG A 185 18.70 9.46 -34.06
C ARG A 185 20.10 8.91 -33.79
N GLN A 186 20.91 9.65 -33.04
CA GLN A 186 22.27 9.22 -32.68
C GLN A 186 22.25 7.97 -31.80
N LEU A 187 21.34 7.88 -30.84
CA LEU A 187 21.17 6.70 -30.00
C LEU A 187 20.72 5.49 -30.83
N LEU A 188 19.66 5.61 -31.62
CA LEU A 188 19.14 4.49 -32.43
C LEU A 188 20.12 4.00 -33.49
N ALA A 189 20.90 4.91 -34.11
CA ALA A 189 21.90 4.54 -35.11
C ALA A 189 23.01 3.62 -34.58
N ARG A 190 23.26 3.63 -33.26
CA ARG A 190 24.27 2.77 -32.61
C ARG A 190 23.79 1.35 -32.35
N PHE A 191 22.48 1.08 -32.48
CA PHE A 191 21.87 -0.22 -32.18
C PHE A 191 21.07 -0.77 -33.37
N PRO A 192 21.74 -1.28 -34.42
CA PRO A 192 21.11 -1.70 -35.68
C PRO A 192 20.19 -2.93 -35.56
N THR A 193 20.27 -3.71 -34.49
CA THR A 193 19.37 -4.85 -34.22
C THR A 193 18.87 -4.80 -32.78
N LEU A 194 17.65 -4.29 -32.57
CA LEU A 194 16.93 -4.37 -31.31
C LEU A 194 16.23 -5.74 -31.28
N ASN A 195 16.82 -6.73 -30.60
CA ASN A 195 16.26 -8.08 -30.54
C ASN A 195 14.94 -8.09 -29.74
N ASN A 196 13.96 -8.89 -30.20
CA ASN A 196 12.67 -9.16 -29.54
C ASN A 196 11.65 -8.01 -29.50
N THR A 197 11.39 -7.34 -30.62
CA THR A 197 10.23 -6.43 -30.73
C THR A 197 9.45 -6.71 -32.01
N ASP A 198 8.11 -6.74 -31.94
CA ASP A 198 7.18 -6.92 -33.08
C ASP A 198 7.28 -5.80 -34.15
N HIS A 199 8.15 -4.81 -33.95
CA HIS A 199 8.34 -3.65 -34.82
C HIS A 199 9.83 -3.35 -34.98
N ASP A 200 10.35 -3.52 -36.19
CA ASP A 200 11.75 -3.20 -36.53
C ASP A 200 12.09 -1.72 -36.25
N HIS A 201 13.22 -1.49 -35.56
CA HIS A 201 13.87 -0.18 -35.36
C HIS A 201 13.06 0.91 -34.62
N ARG A 202 12.18 0.54 -33.69
CA ARG A 202 11.39 1.50 -32.89
C ARG A 202 11.70 1.39 -31.40
N ALA A 203 11.76 2.53 -30.72
CA ALA A 203 11.81 2.63 -29.26
C ALA A 203 10.50 3.24 -28.73
N LEU A 204 10.10 2.84 -27.53
CA LEU A 204 8.97 3.44 -26.83
C LEU A 204 9.36 4.82 -26.30
N VAL A 205 8.47 5.79 -26.46
CA VAL A 205 8.64 7.17 -26.00
C VAL A 205 7.47 7.57 -25.10
N GLY A 206 7.66 8.63 -24.32
CA GLY A 206 6.83 9.01 -23.19
C GLY A 206 5.52 9.70 -23.56
N PHE A 207 4.74 9.12 -24.47
CA PHE A 207 3.34 9.51 -24.66
C PHE A 207 2.44 8.27 -24.76
N HIS A 208 1.20 8.40 -24.30
CA HIS A 208 0.18 7.37 -24.46
C HIS A 208 -1.14 7.98 -24.93
N ALA A 209 -1.94 7.20 -25.66
CA ALA A 209 -3.27 7.61 -26.09
C ALA A 209 -4.32 7.08 -25.11
N ILE A 210 -5.26 7.95 -24.70
CA ILE A 210 -6.49 7.55 -24.02
C ILE A 210 -7.62 7.70 -25.04
N TYR A 211 -8.48 6.68 -25.13
CA TYR A 211 -9.71 6.75 -25.90
C TYR A 211 -10.72 7.63 -25.15
N ASP A 212 -11.12 8.73 -25.77
CA ASP A 212 -12.17 9.59 -25.24
C ASP A 212 -13.52 9.09 -25.76
N THR A 213 -14.22 8.29 -24.95
CA THR A 213 -15.54 7.75 -25.28
C THR A 213 -16.66 8.79 -25.24
N THR A 214 -16.35 10.05 -24.92
CA THR A 214 -17.32 11.15 -24.81
C THR A 214 -17.37 12.06 -26.04
N SER A 215 -16.47 11.86 -27.02
CA SER A 215 -16.45 12.59 -28.29
C SER A 215 -17.15 11.78 -29.40
N PRO A 216 -18.06 12.37 -30.19
CA PRO A 216 -18.74 11.68 -31.30
C PRO A 216 -17.79 11.33 -32.46
N ASP A 217 -16.65 12.02 -32.55
CA ASP A 217 -15.53 11.62 -33.40
C ASP A 217 -14.49 10.94 -32.49
N ASP A 218 -14.18 9.68 -32.80
CA ASP A 218 -13.30 8.74 -32.11
C ASP A 218 -11.84 9.25 -32.03
N CYS A 219 -11.64 10.40 -31.38
CA CYS A 219 -10.38 11.14 -31.33
C CYS A 219 -9.55 10.68 -30.14
N LYS A 220 -8.44 10.00 -30.43
CA LYS A 220 -7.39 9.69 -29.45
C LYS A 220 -6.82 10.99 -28.87
N LYS A 221 -6.92 11.17 -27.56
CA LYS A 221 -6.17 12.21 -26.84
C LYS A 221 -4.84 11.63 -26.41
N PHE A 222 -3.75 12.29 -26.80
CA PHE A 222 -2.39 11.89 -26.44
C PHE A 222 -1.92 12.70 -25.23
N TYR A 223 -1.41 12.00 -24.22
CA TYR A 223 -0.86 12.59 -23.00
C TYR A 223 0.62 12.24 -22.92
N THR A 224 1.46 13.19 -22.53
CA THR A 224 2.88 12.91 -22.26
C THR A 224 3.05 12.30 -20.87
N VAL A 225 4.17 11.65 -20.57
CA VAL A 225 4.50 11.17 -19.21
C VAL A 225 4.56 12.29 -18.17
N HIS A 226 4.68 13.54 -18.62
CA HIS A 226 4.62 14.73 -17.76
C HIS A 226 3.19 15.21 -17.50
N ASP A 227 2.24 14.83 -18.35
CA ASP A 227 0.81 15.11 -18.20
C ASP A 227 0.05 13.99 -17.48
N ILE A 228 0.77 12.97 -17.02
CA ILE A 228 0.20 11.89 -16.19
C ILE A 228 0.12 12.41 -14.75
N PRO A 229 -1.08 12.41 -14.13
CA PRO A 229 -1.17 12.39 -12.67
C PRO A 229 -0.56 11.07 -12.20
N THR A 230 0.75 11.08 -11.90
CA THR A 230 1.52 10.05 -11.19
C THR A 230 1.07 8.60 -11.42
N GLY A 231 1.59 7.98 -12.49
CA GLY A 231 1.37 6.57 -12.83
C GLY A 231 2.15 5.59 -11.95
N TYR A 232 1.74 5.42 -10.70
CA TYR A 232 1.72 4.09 -10.07
C TYR A 232 0.60 3.27 -10.75
N PRO A 233 0.46 1.94 -10.55
CA PRO A 233 -0.79 1.26 -10.83
C PRO A 233 -1.90 1.90 -9.99
N TYR A 234 -2.50 2.97 -10.52
CA TYR A 234 -3.64 3.64 -9.95
C TYR A 234 -4.85 2.83 -10.36
N GLN A 235 -5.42 2.13 -9.39
CA GLN A 235 -6.68 1.43 -9.55
C GLN A 235 -7.73 2.16 -8.74
N GLU A 236 -8.68 2.78 -9.43
CA GLU A 236 -9.90 3.26 -8.79
C GLU A 236 -10.80 2.07 -8.53
N ARG A 237 -11.06 1.82 -7.26
CA ARG A 237 -11.89 0.71 -6.81
C ARG A 237 -12.98 1.23 -5.89
N HIS A 238 -14.10 0.54 -5.89
CA HIS A 238 -15.13 0.74 -4.90
C HIS A 238 -14.68 0.06 -3.59
N SER A 239 -14.20 0.85 -2.63
CA SER A 239 -13.75 0.35 -1.33
C SER A 239 -14.21 1.30 -0.21
N MET A 240 -15.32 0.95 0.43
CA MET A 240 -15.61 1.37 1.80
C MET A 240 -16.29 0.23 2.53
N GLU A 241 -15.98 0.02 3.80
CA GLU A 241 -16.38 -1.14 4.61
C GLU A 241 -17.89 -1.45 4.55
N GLN A 242 -18.73 -0.43 4.41
CA GLN A 242 -20.19 -0.57 4.29
C GLN A 242 -20.68 -1.18 2.97
N SER A 243 -19.89 -1.08 1.90
CA SER A 243 -20.20 -1.64 0.57
C SER A 243 -19.64 -3.02 0.34
N LEU A 244 -18.81 -3.50 1.27
CA LEU A 244 -18.11 -4.77 1.21
C LEU A 244 -18.97 -5.93 1.74
N LEU A 245 -20.24 -5.67 2.05
CA LEU A 245 -21.21 -6.67 2.43
C LEU A 245 -21.90 -7.23 1.18
N TRP A 246 -21.18 -8.16 0.55
CA TRP A 246 -21.63 -9.29 -0.29
C TRP A 246 -21.92 -9.11 -1.79
N ASP A 247 -21.30 -10.04 -2.53
CA ASP A 247 -21.58 -10.46 -3.90
C ASP A 247 -22.02 -11.95 -3.92
N LEU A 248 -22.63 -12.43 -2.82
CA LEU A 248 -23.33 -13.71 -2.80
C LEU A 248 -24.83 -13.48 -2.80
N GLU A 249 -25.43 -13.41 -3.99
CA GLU A 249 -26.28 -14.51 -4.45
C GLU A 249 -27.03 -14.19 -5.74
N GLU A 250 -27.02 -15.16 -6.65
CA GLU A 250 -28.00 -15.24 -7.72
C GLU A 250 -29.31 -15.92 -7.28
N ARG A 251 -29.55 -16.28 -5.99
CA ARG A 251 -30.84 -16.90 -5.59
C ARG A 251 -31.23 -17.09 -4.11
N VAL A 252 -30.56 -16.53 -3.10
CA VAL A 252 -31.18 -16.42 -1.75
C VAL A 252 -31.35 -14.94 -1.42
N GLN A 253 -32.54 -14.61 -0.93
CA GLN A 253 -32.98 -13.23 -0.71
C GLN A 253 -32.30 -12.66 0.54
N THR A 254 -30.99 -12.43 0.54
CA THR A 254 -30.36 -11.54 1.52
C THR A 254 -30.85 -10.12 1.29
N SER A 255 -31.84 -9.68 2.06
CA SER A 255 -32.26 -8.27 2.06
C SER A 255 -31.21 -7.46 2.82
N VAL A 256 -30.10 -7.14 2.16
CA VAL A 256 -29.07 -6.25 2.71
C VAL A 256 -29.57 -4.83 2.57
N TRP A 257 -29.75 -4.14 3.70
CA TRP A 257 -30.17 -2.75 3.73
C TRP A 257 -28.97 -1.88 4.04
N LEU A 258 -28.66 -0.95 3.13
CA LEU A 258 -27.53 -0.05 3.28
C LEU A 258 -28.00 1.36 3.64
N LEU A 259 -27.56 1.86 4.79
CA LEU A 259 -27.76 3.25 5.21
C LEU A 259 -26.47 4.04 4.99
N ARG A 260 -26.44 4.90 3.97
CA ARG A 260 -25.24 5.63 3.54
C ARG A 260 -25.58 6.94 2.83
N SER A 261 -24.62 7.85 2.66
CA SER A 261 -24.74 9.08 1.85
C SER A 261 -23.71 9.14 0.70
N LEU A 262 -24.12 9.53 -0.53
CA LEU A 262 -23.31 9.65 -1.77
C LEU A 262 -23.52 11.00 -2.49
N VAL A 263 -22.68 11.45 -3.44
CA VAL A 263 -22.88 12.76 -4.16
C VAL A 263 -23.91 12.72 -5.29
N GLN A 264 -24.52 13.88 -5.56
CA GLN A 264 -25.30 14.21 -6.76
C GLN A 264 -24.60 13.99 -8.13
N PRO A 265 -25.37 13.91 -9.23
CA PRO A 265 -25.05 13.10 -10.41
C PRO A 265 -24.11 13.73 -11.46
N GLN A 266 -23.33 14.76 -11.11
CA GLN A 266 -22.36 15.38 -12.05
C GLN A 266 -20.99 14.71 -12.04
N GLN A 267 -20.78 13.75 -11.13
CA GLN A 267 -19.65 12.82 -11.14
C GLN A 267 -20.15 11.45 -11.58
N TRP A 268 -19.38 10.72 -12.39
CA TRP A 268 -19.78 9.43 -12.94
C TRP A 268 -19.70 8.29 -11.91
N TRP A 269 -18.71 8.35 -11.00
CA TRP A 269 -18.43 7.30 -10.00
C TRP A 269 -19.56 6.98 -8.99
N PRO A 270 -20.31 7.97 -8.44
CA PRO A 270 -21.42 7.69 -7.51
C PRO A 270 -22.61 6.97 -8.15
N ARG A 271 -22.84 7.17 -9.46
CA ARG A 271 -23.88 6.44 -10.21
C ARG A 271 -23.50 4.99 -10.38
N ASP A 272 -22.26 4.74 -10.80
CA ASP A 272 -21.73 3.38 -10.97
C ASP A 272 -21.75 2.61 -9.65
N TYR A 273 -21.44 3.29 -8.53
CA TYR A 273 -21.51 2.67 -7.20
C TYR A 273 -22.91 2.21 -6.81
N LEU A 274 -23.93 3.06 -7.02
CA LEU A 274 -25.31 2.73 -6.69
C LEU A 274 -25.83 1.61 -7.60
N GLU A 275 -25.47 1.61 -8.88
CA GLU A 275 -25.81 0.55 -9.82
C GLU A 275 -25.11 -0.77 -9.49
N THR A 276 -23.84 -0.75 -9.07
CA THR A 276 -23.15 -1.96 -8.58
C THR A 276 -23.85 -2.54 -7.35
N LEU A 277 -24.25 -1.71 -6.39
CA LEU A 277 -25.01 -2.18 -5.22
C LEU A 277 -26.32 -2.85 -5.62
N LYS A 278 -27.09 -2.23 -6.53
CA LYS A 278 -28.34 -2.80 -7.03
C LYS A 278 -28.10 -4.09 -7.82
N LYS A 279 -27.05 -4.14 -8.66
CA LYS A 279 -26.66 -5.32 -9.42
C LYS A 279 -26.32 -6.50 -8.49
N ASN A 280 -25.73 -6.20 -7.34
CA ASN A 280 -25.39 -7.17 -6.30
C ASN A 280 -26.57 -7.44 -5.33
N GLY A 281 -27.79 -7.00 -5.66
CA GLY A 281 -28.99 -7.30 -4.88
C GLY A 281 -29.17 -6.50 -3.59
N VAL A 282 -28.35 -5.47 -3.35
CA VAL A 282 -28.46 -4.63 -2.15
C VAL A 282 -29.66 -3.68 -2.26
N ASN A 283 -30.48 -3.63 -1.21
CA ASN A 283 -31.56 -2.66 -1.11
C ASN A 283 -30.98 -1.27 -0.82
N THR A 284 -31.13 -0.38 -1.80
CA THR A 284 -30.58 0.98 -1.78
C THR A 284 -31.58 2.05 -1.36
N ASN A 285 -32.77 1.68 -0.85
CA ASN A 285 -33.83 2.63 -0.48
C ASN A 285 -33.42 3.64 0.60
N TYR A 286 -32.47 3.27 1.47
CA TYR A 286 -31.95 4.11 2.53
C TYR A 286 -30.56 4.69 2.21
N VAL A 287 -30.10 4.60 0.96
CA VAL A 287 -28.91 5.30 0.48
C VAL A 287 -29.32 6.71 0.07
N ARG A 288 -28.90 7.69 0.87
CA ARG A 288 -29.12 9.11 0.62
C ARG A 288 -28.11 9.65 -0.38
N ILE A 289 -28.53 10.63 -1.17
CA ILE A 289 -27.64 11.38 -2.04
C ILE A 289 -27.42 12.79 -1.47
N SER A 290 -26.24 13.05 -0.91
CA SER A 290 -25.70 14.36 -0.58
C SER A 290 -25.69 15.29 -1.79
N LYS A 291 -26.08 16.54 -1.55
CA LYS A 291 -26.01 17.64 -2.53
C LYS A 291 -24.78 18.52 -2.30
N THR A 292 -24.03 18.29 -1.22
CA THR A 292 -23.10 19.27 -0.63
C THR A 292 -21.70 18.72 -0.42
N SER A 293 -21.53 17.41 -0.20
CA SER A 293 -20.24 16.79 0.10
C SER A 293 -19.87 15.72 -0.93
N ALA A 294 -18.58 15.65 -1.29
CA ALA A 294 -17.97 14.59 -2.11
C ALA A 294 -18.20 13.19 -1.50
N THR A 295 -18.28 12.12 -2.30
CA THR A 295 -18.41 10.75 -1.79
C THR A 295 -17.13 10.40 -1.04
N GLY A 296 -17.24 9.66 0.06
CA GLY A 296 -16.06 9.25 0.81
C GLY A 296 -15.05 8.51 -0.08
N MET A 297 -13.78 8.83 0.11
CA MET A 297 -12.65 8.31 -0.66
C MET A 297 -11.57 7.84 0.31
N ALA A 298 -10.98 6.69 0.01
CA ALA A 298 -9.74 6.25 0.63
C ALA A 298 -8.66 6.19 -0.45
N GLN A 299 -7.64 7.03 -0.32
CA GLN A 299 -6.44 6.94 -1.14
C GLN A 299 -5.48 5.97 -0.46
N ILE A 300 -5.30 4.80 -1.06
CA ILE A 300 -4.42 3.75 -0.56
C ILE A 300 -3.17 3.71 -1.43
N THR A 301 -2.05 4.05 -0.83
CA THR A 301 -0.73 3.90 -1.46
C THR A 301 -0.09 2.64 -0.89
N VAL A 302 0.26 1.70 -1.76
CA VAL A 302 0.93 0.45 -1.37
C VAL A 302 2.35 0.51 -1.92
N ALA A 303 3.33 0.41 -1.03
CA ALA A 303 4.73 0.29 -1.39
C ALA A 303 5.02 -1.12 -1.94
N ASP A 304 6.09 -1.29 -2.72
CA ASP A 304 6.49 -2.61 -3.25
C ASP A 304 6.81 -3.63 -2.13
N SER A 305 7.13 -3.16 -0.92
CA SER A 305 7.27 -3.97 0.30
C SER A 305 5.96 -4.58 0.80
N GLY A 306 4.81 -4.14 0.28
CA GLY A 306 3.48 -4.49 0.77
C GLY A 306 3.00 -3.61 1.92
N GLU A 307 3.81 -2.66 2.41
CA GLU A 307 3.37 -1.63 3.35
C GLU A 307 2.34 -0.71 2.69
N ASN A 308 1.29 -0.34 3.43
CA ASN A 308 0.24 0.53 2.93
C ASN A 308 0.10 1.81 3.76
N GLN A 309 -0.11 2.93 3.08
CA GLN A 309 -0.55 4.19 3.66
C GLN A 309 -1.95 4.48 3.16
N ILE A 310 -2.87 4.75 4.07
CA ILE A 310 -4.28 5.00 3.75
C ILE A 310 -4.64 6.43 4.22
N VAL A 311 -5.02 7.28 3.28
CA VAL A 311 -5.58 8.61 3.55
C VAL A 311 -7.09 8.55 3.29
N ILE A 312 -7.89 8.74 4.33
CA ILE A 312 -9.36 8.67 4.25
C ILE A 312 -9.95 10.08 4.29
N ALA A 313 -10.72 10.42 3.26
CA ALA A 313 -11.63 11.55 3.26
C ALA A 313 -13.06 11.01 3.40
N ALA A 314 -13.65 11.13 4.59
CA ALA A 314 -14.96 10.55 4.90
C ALA A 314 -16.10 11.07 3.99
N GLY A 315 -16.00 12.33 3.54
CA GLY A 315 -16.95 12.94 2.60
C GLY A 315 -18.40 12.84 3.07
N ALA A 316 -19.30 12.48 2.15
CA ALA A 316 -20.73 12.35 2.37
C ALA A 316 -21.09 11.38 3.51
N ASN A 317 -20.25 10.38 3.83
CA ASN A 317 -20.53 9.47 4.96
C ASN A 317 -20.59 10.21 6.31
N HIS A 318 -19.90 11.34 6.44
CA HIS A 318 -19.96 12.19 7.63
C HIS A 318 -21.27 13.00 7.74
N GLU A 319 -22.10 13.00 6.70
CA GLU A 319 -23.44 13.62 6.75
C GLU A 319 -24.52 12.67 7.29
N LEU A 320 -24.19 11.40 7.53
CA LEU A 320 -25.15 10.43 8.05
C LEU A 320 -25.49 10.77 9.50
N SER A 321 -26.79 10.90 9.77
CA SER A 321 -27.31 11.43 11.03
C SER A 321 -28.28 10.47 11.72
N PRO A 322 -28.57 10.65 13.02
CA PRO A 322 -29.62 9.93 13.71
C PRO A 322 -31.01 10.02 13.05
N SER A 323 -31.32 11.10 12.32
CA SER A 323 -32.58 11.20 11.58
C SER A 323 -32.66 10.23 10.40
N ASP A 324 -31.55 9.96 9.71
CA ASP A 324 -31.53 8.99 8.62
C ASP A 324 -31.76 7.56 9.18
N VAL A 325 -31.21 7.27 10.36
CA VAL A 325 -31.46 6.02 11.09
C VAL A 325 -32.94 5.87 11.48
N ASN A 326 -33.56 6.94 11.96
CA ASN A 326 -35.00 6.92 12.30
C ASN A 326 -35.88 6.65 11.07
N ALA A 327 -35.50 7.18 9.90
CA ALA A 327 -36.21 6.91 8.65
C ALA A 327 -36.11 5.43 8.23
N ALA A 328 -35.05 4.73 8.64
CA ALA A 328 -34.83 3.30 8.40
C ALA A 328 -35.26 2.40 9.58
N ALA A 329 -35.94 2.94 10.61
CA ALA A 329 -36.20 2.22 11.85
C ALA A 329 -36.97 0.91 11.65
N ASP A 330 -37.98 0.87 10.79
CA ASP A 330 -38.76 -0.34 10.52
C ASP A 330 -37.91 -1.45 9.89
N ALA A 331 -37.05 -1.10 8.94
CA ALA A 331 -36.12 -2.04 8.32
C ALA A 331 -35.08 -2.55 9.33
N ILE A 332 -34.54 -1.66 10.16
CA ILE A 332 -33.61 -2.03 11.23
C ILE A 332 -34.28 -2.98 12.23
N HIS A 333 -35.51 -2.70 12.64
CA HIS A 333 -36.28 -3.56 13.54
C HIS A 333 -36.59 -4.93 12.93
N ALA A 334 -36.82 -5.01 11.62
CA ALA A 334 -37.09 -6.26 10.92
C ALA A 334 -35.85 -7.13 10.69
N ALA A 335 -34.64 -6.55 10.57
CA ALA A 335 -33.43 -7.28 10.18
C ALA A 335 -32.94 -8.32 11.23
N ASP A 336 -32.57 -9.54 10.85
CA ASP A 336 -32.05 -10.51 11.85
C ASP A 336 -30.69 -10.12 12.44
N VAL A 337 -29.86 -9.52 11.61
CA VAL A 337 -28.49 -9.08 11.93
C VAL A 337 -28.33 -7.62 11.55
N LEU A 338 -27.69 -6.85 12.43
CA LEU A 338 -27.25 -5.48 12.17
C LEU A 338 -25.72 -5.46 12.16
N ILE A 339 -25.12 -4.83 11.15
CA ILE A 339 -23.68 -4.66 11.02
C ILE A 339 -23.39 -3.16 10.91
N PHE A 340 -22.36 -2.70 11.61
CA PHE A 340 -21.88 -1.32 11.57
C PHE A 340 -20.37 -1.28 11.80
N GLN A 341 -19.78 -0.13 11.47
CA GLN A 341 -18.36 0.19 11.64
C GLN A 341 -18.22 1.60 12.22
N PHE A 342 -16.99 2.07 12.36
CA PHE A 342 -16.66 3.40 12.92
C PHE A 342 -16.21 4.42 11.85
N GLU A 343 -16.62 4.24 10.59
CA GLU A 343 -16.35 5.17 9.47
C GLU A 343 -17.49 6.20 9.24
N THR A 344 -18.52 6.17 10.08
CA THR A 344 -19.62 7.15 10.11
C THR A 344 -19.62 7.89 11.44
N PRO A 345 -20.32 9.04 11.57
CA PRO A 345 -20.39 9.77 12.82
C PRO A 345 -20.84 8.87 13.98
N ILE A 346 -20.08 8.90 15.07
CA ILE A 346 -20.24 7.98 16.21
C ILE A 346 -21.62 8.11 16.85
N GLU A 347 -22.19 9.31 16.88
CA GLU A 347 -23.53 9.60 17.38
C GLU A 347 -24.61 8.85 16.59
N THR A 348 -24.42 8.69 15.28
CA THR A 348 -25.32 7.96 14.40
C THR A 348 -25.22 6.47 14.67
N THR A 349 -24.01 5.92 14.78
CA THR A 349 -23.78 4.52 15.14
C THR A 349 -24.37 4.18 16.52
N LEU A 350 -24.15 5.03 17.52
CA LEU A 350 -24.70 4.88 18.86
C LEU A 350 -26.24 4.96 18.87
N HIS A 351 -26.83 5.80 18.02
CA HIS A 351 -28.28 5.90 17.87
C HIS A 351 -28.87 4.62 17.26
N THR A 352 -28.25 4.07 16.21
CA THR A 352 -28.63 2.78 15.61
C THR A 352 -28.58 1.63 16.63
N LEU A 353 -27.51 1.59 17.43
CA LEU A 353 -27.34 0.59 18.50
C LEU A 353 -28.43 0.64 19.59
N LYS A 354 -29.03 1.82 19.83
CA LYS A 354 -30.15 1.97 20.77
C LYS A 354 -31.45 1.37 20.22
N LEU A 355 -31.66 1.43 18.90
CA LEU A 355 -32.85 0.84 18.24
C LEU A 355 -32.78 -0.69 18.21
N LYS A 356 -31.58 -1.27 18.13
CA LYS A 356 -31.41 -2.73 18.11
C LYS A 356 -30.14 -3.17 18.81
N ARG A 357 -30.28 -3.80 19.98
CA ARG A 357 -29.18 -4.38 20.75
C ARG A 357 -28.79 -5.76 20.21
N LYS A 358 -28.16 -5.85 19.03
CA LYS A 358 -27.55 -7.11 18.56
C LYS A 358 -26.28 -6.86 17.74
N GLY A 359 -25.17 -7.40 18.26
CA GLY A 359 -23.90 -7.61 17.56
C GLY A 359 -23.07 -6.35 17.38
N MET A 360 -21.90 -6.29 18.02
CA MET A 360 -20.85 -5.30 17.75
C MET A 360 -19.61 -6.07 17.32
N ILE A 361 -18.99 -5.68 16.20
CA ILE A 361 -17.71 -6.22 15.75
C ILE A 361 -16.72 -5.06 15.77
N VAL A 362 -15.65 -5.20 16.55
CA VAL A 362 -14.60 -4.19 16.70
C VAL A 362 -13.29 -4.81 16.25
N ARG A 363 -12.55 -4.07 15.41
CA ARG A 363 -11.19 -4.43 15.01
C ARG A 363 -10.22 -3.87 16.04
N ASP A 364 -9.40 -4.72 16.64
CA ASP A 364 -8.32 -4.33 17.56
C ASP A 364 -6.98 -4.89 17.05
N ASN A 365 -5.89 -4.18 17.32
CA ASN A 365 -4.54 -4.55 16.88
C ASN A 365 -3.92 -5.53 17.88
N VAL A 366 -4.39 -6.77 17.87
CA VAL A 366 -3.82 -7.86 18.68
C VAL A 366 -3.01 -8.80 17.78
N GLN A 367 -1.74 -9.02 18.12
CA GLN A 367 -0.79 -9.72 17.24
C GLN A 367 -0.62 -11.22 17.57
N THR A 368 -0.99 -11.68 18.78
CA THR A 368 -0.83 -13.08 19.20
C THR A 368 -2.16 -13.69 19.66
N VAL A 369 -2.28 -15.01 19.54
CA VAL A 369 -3.46 -15.77 19.96
C VAL A 369 -3.69 -15.64 21.47
N GLU A 370 -2.63 -15.63 22.26
CA GLU A 370 -2.69 -15.51 23.72
C GLU A 370 -3.20 -14.12 24.13
N CYS A 371 -2.66 -13.07 23.53
CA CYS A 371 -3.13 -11.69 23.77
C CYS A 371 -4.59 -11.54 23.31
N ALA A 372 -4.98 -12.20 22.21
CA ALA A 372 -6.35 -12.17 21.70
C ALA A 372 -7.31 -12.83 22.68
N GLY A 373 -6.93 -13.95 23.28
CA GLY A 373 -7.70 -14.59 24.33
C GLY A 373 -7.92 -13.68 25.54
N GLN A 374 -6.89 -12.96 25.97
CA GLN A 374 -7.01 -11.99 27.07
C GLN A 374 -7.89 -10.79 26.71
N ALA A 375 -7.75 -10.25 25.49
CA ALA A 375 -8.55 -9.13 24.99
C ALA A 375 -10.04 -9.50 24.88
N VAL A 376 -10.33 -10.71 24.38
CA VAL A 376 -11.68 -11.26 24.30
C VAL A 376 -12.35 -11.28 25.67
N VAL A 377 -11.66 -11.76 26.71
CA VAL A 377 -12.20 -11.79 28.08
C VAL A 377 -12.45 -10.38 28.63
N LYS A 378 -11.52 -9.43 28.40
CA LYS A 378 -11.70 -8.03 28.83
C LYS A 378 -12.91 -7.38 28.15
N LEU A 379 -13.12 -7.63 26.86
CA LEU A 379 -14.28 -7.10 26.13
C LEU A 379 -15.60 -7.71 26.62
N LEU A 380 -15.58 -8.98 27.06
CA LEU A 380 -16.72 -9.57 27.78
C LEU A 380 -16.95 -8.85 29.13
N ASP A 381 -15.91 -8.51 29.88
CA ASP A 381 -16.07 -7.71 31.13
C ASP A 381 -16.68 -6.34 30.91
N MET A 382 -16.46 -5.75 29.73
CA MET A 382 -17.06 -4.48 29.31
C MET A 382 -18.54 -4.61 28.90
N GLY A 383 -19.12 -5.81 28.93
CA GLY A 383 -20.55 -6.05 28.71
C GLY A 383 -20.91 -6.62 27.34
N CYS A 384 -19.95 -7.03 26.52
CA CYS A 384 -20.23 -7.76 25.28
C CYS A 384 -20.79 -9.15 25.58
N ASN A 385 -21.78 -9.61 24.82
CA ASN A 385 -22.33 -10.98 24.96
C ASN A 385 -21.47 -12.03 24.25
N LYS A 386 -20.91 -11.66 23.10
CA LYS A 386 -20.03 -12.49 22.26
C LYS A 386 -18.94 -11.58 21.72
N VAL A 387 -17.71 -12.06 21.73
CA VAL A 387 -16.57 -11.32 21.19
C VAL A 387 -15.81 -12.26 20.24
N ILE A 388 -15.54 -11.78 19.04
CA ILE A 388 -14.73 -12.46 18.02
C ILE A 388 -13.65 -11.48 17.61
N LEU A 389 -12.38 -11.90 17.70
CA LEU A 389 -11.21 -11.12 17.34
C LEU A 389 -10.46 -11.84 16.21
N THR A 390 -10.33 -11.18 15.06
CA THR A 390 -9.63 -11.73 13.89
C THR A 390 -8.12 -11.49 13.99
N LEU A 391 -7.32 -12.47 13.56
CA LEU A 391 -5.86 -12.51 13.66
C LEU A 391 -5.20 -12.74 12.29
N GLY A 392 -5.83 -12.26 11.21
CA GLY A 392 -5.34 -12.43 9.85
C GLY A 392 -5.10 -13.91 9.51
N HIS A 393 -3.89 -14.23 9.06
CA HIS A 393 -3.51 -15.60 8.68
C HIS A 393 -3.60 -16.62 9.84
N GLN A 394 -3.66 -16.16 11.10
CA GLN A 394 -3.81 -17.03 12.26
C GLN A 394 -5.29 -17.40 12.51
N GLY A 395 -6.25 -16.82 11.80
CA GLY A 395 -7.68 -17.10 11.96
C GLY A 395 -8.38 -16.14 12.92
N ALA A 396 -9.12 -16.65 13.90
CA ALA A 396 -9.86 -15.82 14.86
C ALA A 396 -9.96 -16.48 16.23
N VAL A 397 -10.03 -15.67 17.29
CA VAL A 397 -10.30 -16.11 18.67
C VAL A 397 -11.66 -15.57 19.09
N PHE A 398 -12.47 -16.39 19.73
CA PHE A 398 -13.77 -15.94 20.23
C PHE A 398 -14.09 -16.52 21.61
N ALA A 399 -15.01 -15.86 22.32
CA ALA A 399 -15.66 -16.38 23.52
C ALA A 399 -17.05 -15.71 23.70
N THR A 400 -17.86 -16.25 24.60
CA THR A 400 -19.18 -15.70 24.94
C THR A 400 -19.30 -15.47 26.44
N GLN A 401 -20.35 -14.80 26.89
CA GLN A 401 -20.62 -14.68 28.34
C GLN A 401 -20.98 -16.02 28.97
N GLU A 402 -21.61 -16.92 28.23
CA GLU A 402 -21.97 -18.26 28.70
C GLU A 402 -20.74 -19.18 28.81
N ASP A 403 -19.82 -19.10 27.84
CA ASP A 403 -18.53 -19.78 27.89
C ASP A 403 -17.39 -18.77 27.62
N ARG A 404 -16.77 -18.34 28.71
CA ARG A 404 -15.72 -17.33 28.71
C ARG A 404 -14.35 -17.89 28.35
N THR A 405 -14.25 -19.18 28.04
CA THR A 405 -13.01 -19.82 27.60
C THR A 405 -12.69 -19.36 26.18
N PRO A 406 -11.53 -18.70 25.94
CA PRO A 406 -11.16 -18.31 24.59
C PRO A 406 -10.94 -19.54 23.69
N ILE A 407 -11.64 -19.58 22.56
CA ILE A 407 -11.52 -20.63 21.56
C ILE A 407 -10.83 -20.05 20.33
N HIS A 408 -9.70 -20.64 19.96
CA HIS A 408 -8.99 -20.30 18.73
C HIS A 408 -9.48 -21.17 17.55
N VAL A 409 -9.80 -20.50 16.45
CA VAL A 409 -10.19 -21.10 15.17
C VAL A 409 -9.14 -20.72 14.13
N TYR A 410 -8.47 -21.71 13.57
CA TYR A 410 -7.42 -21.51 12.57
C TYR A 410 -8.01 -21.14 11.21
N SER A 411 -7.33 -20.23 10.51
CA SER A 411 -7.56 -20.00 9.07
C SER A 411 -6.83 -21.06 8.24
N PRO A 412 -7.39 -21.48 7.09
CA PRO A 412 -6.64 -22.22 6.09
C PRO A 412 -5.35 -21.48 5.70
N LYS A 413 -4.25 -22.22 5.56
CA LYS A 413 -2.98 -21.65 5.07
C LYS A 413 -3.06 -21.48 3.56
N MET A 414 -3.09 -20.24 3.11
CA MET A 414 -3.12 -19.86 1.70
C MET A 414 -1.93 -18.95 1.37
N LYS A 415 -1.41 -19.03 0.14
CA LYS A 415 -0.43 -18.07 -0.36
C LYS A 415 -1.19 -16.81 -0.78
N ALA A 416 -1.24 -15.81 0.09
CA ALA A 416 -1.96 -14.57 -0.17
C ALA A 416 -1.35 -13.80 -1.36
N VAL A 417 -2.21 -13.28 -2.20
CA VAL A 417 -1.90 -12.36 -3.30
C VAL A 417 -2.17 -10.92 -2.86
N ASP A 418 -3.30 -10.67 -2.21
CA ASP A 418 -3.71 -9.37 -1.68
C ASP A 418 -4.61 -9.59 -0.47
N THR A 419 -4.29 -9.02 0.69
CA THR A 419 -5.10 -9.20 1.91
C THR A 419 -6.13 -8.09 2.12
N THR A 420 -6.21 -7.13 1.20
CA THR A 420 -7.09 -5.97 1.32
C THR A 420 -8.56 -6.40 1.27
N GLY A 421 -9.34 -6.06 2.30
CA GLY A 421 -10.78 -6.42 2.38
C GLY A 421 -11.08 -7.80 2.97
N ALA A 422 -10.08 -8.60 3.35
CA ALA A 422 -10.30 -9.93 3.91
C ALA A 422 -11.07 -9.91 5.25
N GLY A 423 -10.85 -8.87 6.06
CA GLY A 423 -11.62 -8.63 7.29
C GLY A 423 -13.09 -8.33 7.02
N ASP A 424 -13.37 -7.57 5.96
CA ASP A 424 -14.74 -7.26 5.55
C ASP A 424 -15.43 -8.51 4.99
N MET A 425 -14.71 -9.32 4.21
CA MET A 425 -15.24 -10.61 3.75
C MET A 425 -15.56 -11.54 4.92
N PHE A 426 -14.73 -11.56 5.97
CA PHE A 426 -15.01 -12.30 7.19
C PHE A 426 -16.29 -11.80 7.89
N ILE A 427 -16.43 -10.47 8.06
CA ILE A 427 -17.60 -9.86 8.71
C ILE A 427 -18.87 -10.11 7.89
N GLY A 428 -18.75 -10.00 6.57
CA GLY A 428 -19.76 -10.42 5.63
C GLY A 428 -20.18 -11.85 5.92
N ALA A 429 -19.26 -12.81 5.73
CA ALA A 429 -19.45 -14.25 5.95
C ALA A 429 -20.17 -14.54 7.27
N LEU A 430 -19.71 -13.90 8.34
CA LEU A 430 -20.27 -14.01 9.67
C LEU A 430 -21.75 -13.56 9.71
N GLY A 431 -22.07 -12.41 9.11
CA GLY A 431 -23.43 -11.88 9.03
C GLY A 431 -24.40 -12.83 8.32
N TYR A 432 -23.98 -13.43 7.20
CA TYR A 432 -24.77 -14.42 6.48
C TYR A 432 -25.08 -15.65 7.34
N TYR A 433 -24.06 -16.25 7.95
CA TYR A 433 -24.25 -17.45 8.76
C TYR A 433 -25.10 -17.16 10.01
N LEU A 434 -24.95 -15.99 10.63
CA LEU A 434 -25.79 -15.60 11.76
C LEU A 434 -27.26 -15.38 11.39
N ALA A 435 -27.53 -14.89 10.17
CA ALA A 435 -28.89 -14.66 9.69
C ALA A 435 -29.57 -15.95 9.19
N TYR A 436 -28.89 -16.73 8.34
CA TYR A 436 -29.50 -17.84 7.60
C TYR A 436 -29.22 -19.22 8.19
N HIS A 437 -28.19 -19.33 9.05
CA HIS A 437 -27.79 -20.58 9.67
C HIS A 437 -27.77 -20.46 11.21
N PRO A 438 -28.85 -19.98 11.86
CA PRO A 438 -28.85 -19.64 13.29
C PRO A 438 -28.65 -20.85 14.21
N LEU A 439 -28.80 -22.07 13.69
CA LEU A 439 -28.58 -23.33 14.42
C LEU A 439 -27.12 -23.80 14.38
N LEU A 440 -26.27 -23.22 13.54
CA LEU A 440 -24.86 -23.58 13.50
C LEU A 440 -24.15 -23.17 14.80
N PRO A 441 -23.31 -24.05 15.38
CA PRO A 441 -22.47 -23.65 16.51
C PRO A 441 -21.58 -22.45 16.14
N LEU A 442 -21.38 -21.52 17.07
CA LEU A 442 -20.58 -20.31 16.82
C LEU A 442 -19.17 -20.63 16.29
N LYS A 443 -18.56 -21.71 16.79
CA LYS A 443 -17.27 -22.19 16.29
C LYS A 443 -17.29 -22.48 14.79
N GLU A 444 -18.37 -23.09 14.30
CA GLU A 444 -18.54 -23.44 12.89
C GLU A 444 -18.82 -22.19 12.05
N VAL A 445 -19.64 -21.27 12.56
CA VAL A 445 -19.87 -19.96 11.96
C VAL A 445 -18.55 -19.19 11.76
N VAL A 446 -17.71 -19.13 12.79
CA VAL A 446 -16.38 -18.48 12.73
C VAL A 446 -15.43 -19.22 11.78
N ARG A 447 -15.43 -20.57 11.80
CA ARG A 447 -14.59 -21.39 10.92
C ARG A 447 -14.92 -21.17 9.45
N ARG A 448 -16.19 -21.24 9.08
CA ARG A 448 -16.65 -20.98 7.70
C ARG A 448 -16.34 -19.55 7.28
N SER A 449 -16.51 -18.59 8.19
CA SER A 449 -16.17 -17.18 7.90
C SER A 449 -14.67 -16.98 7.63
N CYS A 450 -13.79 -17.67 8.36
CA CYS A 450 -12.35 -17.69 8.06
C CYS A 450 -12.05 -18.31 6.69
N GLU A 451 -12.74 -19.41 6.35
CA GLU A 451 -12.55 -20.10 5.07
C GLU A 451 -12.95 -19.23 3.88
N VAL A 452 -14.12 -18.58 3.95
CA VAL A 452 -14.57 -17.62 2.93
C VAL A 452 -13.60 -16.44 2.79
N ALA A 453 -13.17 -15.85 3.91
CA ALA A 453 -12.18 -14.78 3.90
C ALA A 453 -10.84 -15.21 3.29
N SER A 454 -10.41 -16.45 3.53
CA SER A 454 -9.16 -16.99 2.98
C SER A 454 -9.18 -17.18 1.46
N ILE A 455 -10.37 -17.26 0.85
CA ILE A 455 -10.51 -17.33 -0.60
C ILE A 455 -10.38 -15.93 -1.23
N SER A 456 -10.87 -14.88 -0.54
CA SER A 456 -10.73 -13.50 -1.03
C SER A 456 -9.27 -13.09 -1.20
N VAL A 457 -8.37 -13.57 -0.34
CA VAL A 457 -6.95 -13.17 -0.39
C VAL A 457 -6.17 -13.75 -1.58
N LEU A 458 -6.79 -14.61 -2.37
CA LEU A 458 -6.17 -15.25 -3.54
C LEU A 458 -6.22 -14.37 -4.80
N ARG A 459 -6.94 -13.24 -4.75
CA ARG A 459 -7.15 -12.34 -5.90
C ARG A 459 -6.83 -10.91 -5.50
N LEU A 460 -6.37 -10.12 -6.47
CA LEU A 460 -6.12 -8.69 -6.28
C LEU A 460 -7.43 -7.93 -6.09
N GLY A 461 -7.46 -7.05 -5.09
CA GLY A 461 -8.54 -6.11 -4.87
C GLY A 461 -9.41 -6.37 -3.66
N THR A 462 -10.31 -5.42 -3.45
CA THR A 462 -11.26 -5.43 -2.34
C THR A 462 -12.57 -6.10 -2.78
N GLN A 463 -13.61 -5.36 -3.20
CA GLN A 463 -14.86 -5.97 -3.70
C GLN A 463 -14.63 -6.99 -4.82
N SER A 464 -13.74 -6.67 -5.77
CA SER A 464 -13.47 -7.52 -6.93
C SER A 464 -12.78 -8.85 -6.60
N SER A 465 -12.23 -9.00 -5.38
CA SER A 465 -11.61 -10.26 -4.94
C SER A 465 -12.60 -11.19 -4.24
N PHE A 466 -13.78 -10.69 -3.88
CA PHE A 466 -14.75 -11.48 -3.13
C PHE A 466 -15.30 -12.60 -4.00
N PRO A 467 -15.28 -13.84 -3.51
CA PRO A 467 -15.77 -14.97 -4.28
C PRO A 467 -17.28 -14.88 -4.45
N SER A 468 -17.81 -15.31 -5.59
CA SER A 468 -19.24 -15.58 -5.72
C SER A 468 -19.61 -16.91 -5.04
N ARG A 469 -20.90 -17.21 -4.94
CA ARG A 469 -21.39 -18.46 -4.33
C ARG A 469 -20.87 -19.70 -5.05
N GLU A 470 -20.81 -19.63 -6.37
CA GLU A 470 -20.39 -20.71 -7.26
C GLU A 470 -18.89 -21.00 -7.14
N GLU A 471 -18.12 -20.01 -6.68
CA GLU A 471 -16.68 -20.11 -6.45
C GLU A 471 -16.35 -20.66 -5.06
N LEU A 472 -17.34 -20.75 -4.17
CA LEU A 472 -17.18 -21.30 -2.83
C LEU A 472 -17.48 -22.81 -2.77
N PRO A 473 -16.74 -23.58 -1.95
CA PRO A 473 -17.04 -24.99 -1.73
C PRO A 473 -18.48 -25.24 -1.26
N ALA A 474 -19.16 -26.23 -1.85
CA ALA A 474 -20.54 -26.56 -1.50
C ALA A 474 -20.73 -26.93 -0.02
N SER A 475 -19.70 -27.46 0.63
CA SER A 475 -19.67 -27.79 2.07
C SER A 475 -19.88 -26.57 2.97
N LEU A 476 -19.65 -25.35 2.48
CA LEU A 476 -19.86 -24.12 3.24
C LEU A 476 -21.34 -23.76 3.38
N PHE A 477 -22.23 -24.42 2.64
CA PHE A 477 -23.67 -24.15 2.62
C PHE A 477 -24.54 -25.34 3.08
N GLN A 478 -23.91 -26.48 3.38
CA GLN A 478 -24.54 -27.65 3.99
C GLN A 478 -24.46 -27.55 5.51
#